data_AF-A0A944N7T7-F1
#
_entry.id   AF-A0A944N7T7-F1
#
_cell.length_a   1.000
_cell.length_b   1.000
_cell.length_c   1.000
_cell.angle_alpha   90.00
_cell.angle_beta   90.00
_cell.angle_gamma   90.00
#
_symmetry.space_group_name_H-M   'P 1'
#
loop_
_entity.id
_entity.type
_entity.pdbx_description
1 polymer ?
#
loop_
_entity_poly.entity_id
_entity_poly.type
_entity_poly.pdbx_seq_one_letter_code
_entity_poly.pdbx_strand_id
1 'polypeptide(L)'
;MSNRADQRQIENLSQMLAPPGSGILNPSPPSASVQQESLAWQETLNRLPQSAPTTPLLLGIPSDSGGGLHGGSNHGPQAIRSQLALTKESVPCIDLGDVKVVPQLLDDQLLNATTIARVQTALYNNPHSSLPVSPLSITAEVSAELQRLLPNRPLLALGGDHSISYPLIANYLKHKKGQGKKIAVIQFDAHTDLLSDRFGLDITFGSWASHIIPLLAHPSHLIQIGLRHSSLTPTQWQQRLGVTQIWCDQIFEQGVVAIAKQLNQLLSQERIDEIYLTFDIDALDPSYAPATGTPVAQGLSLEQPIIILNALANNYPIGGADLVEVAPYIDWSGDGNGYQTTLLSASTIAKQLLLILSNGVRRSTTGD
;
A
#
# COMPACT_ATOMS: atom_id res chain seq x y z
N MET A 1 21.92 7.45 21.45
CA MET A 1 22.84 7.85 20.36
C MET A 1 22.56 6.92 19.20
N SER A 2 22.16 7.46 18.05
CA SER A 2 21.90 6.66 16.82
C SER A 2 23.21 5.98 16.39
N ASN A 3 23.21 4.68 16.08
CA ASN A 3 24.43 3.99 15.65
C ASN A 3 24.75 4.37 14.19
N ARG A 4 26.01 4.19 13.73
CA ARG A 4 26.43 4.47 12.34
C ARG A 4 25.59 3.74 11.29
N ALA A 5 25.07 2.55 11.62
CA ALA A 5 24.13 1.83 10.77
C ALA A 5 22.87 2.67 10.55
N ASP A 6 22.17 3.01 11.63
CA ASP A 6 20.94 3.81 11.61
C ASP A 6 21.12 5.12 10.81
N GLN A 7 22.25 5.80 10.98
CA GLN A 7 22.57 7.01 10.23
C GLN A 7 22.62 6.77 8.71
N ARG A 8 23.22 5.67 8.27
CA ARG A 8 23.25 5.29 6.85
C ARG A 8 21.85 5.00 6.31
N GLN A 9 21.00 4.32 7.08
CA GLN A 9 19.62 4.08 6.67
C GLN A 9 18.82 5.38 6.54
N ILE A 10 18.97 6.30 7.50
CA ILE A 10 18.33 7.62 7.43
C ILE A 10 18.83 8.41 6.22
N GLU A 11 20.14 8.38 5.93
CA GLU A 11 20.71 9.04 4.76
C GLU A 11 20.13 8.49 3.45
N ASN A 12 20.05 7.16 3.31
CA ASN A 12 19.44 6.51 2.15
C ASN A 12 17.95 6.89 2.00
N LEU A 13 17.18 6.83 3.10
CA LEU A 13 15.77 7.23 3.11
C LEU A 13 15.61 8.69 2.69
N SER A 14 16.44 9.60 3.21
CA SER A 14 16.38 11.04 2.87
C SER A 14 16.67 11.33 1.39
N GLN A 15 17.42 10.46 0.72
CA GLN A 15 17.69 10.59 -0.72
C GLN A 15 16.52 10.07 -1.56
N MET A 16 15.87 9.00 -1.14
CA MET A 16 14.78 8.35 -1.87
C MET A 16 13.40 8.95 -1.61
N LEU A 17 13.22 9.64 -0.48
CA LEU A 17 11.96 10.26 -0.09
C LEU A 17 11.96 11.76 -0.33
N ALA A 18 10.77 12.33 -0.42
CA ALA A 18 10.48 13.75 -0.47
C ALA A 18 9.44 14.12 0.60
N PRO A 19 9.30 15.40 0.98
CA PRO A 19 8.22 15.85 1.86
C PRO A 19 6.83 15.42 1.34
N PRO A 20 5.83 15.27 2.23
CA PRO A 20 4.47 14.94 1.84
C PRO A 20 3.94 15.84 0.71
N GLY A 21 3.40 15.25 -0.35
CA GLY A 21 2.88 15.96 -1.52
C GLY A 21 3.92 16.34 -2.56
N SER A 22 5.20 15.99 -2.35
CA SER A 22 6.32 16.36 -3.21
C SER A 22 7.02 15.15 -3.86
N GLY A 23 6.40 13.96 -3.83
CA GLY A 23 7.00 12.75 -4.40
C GLY A 23 7.08 12.76 -5.93
N ILE A 24 6.08 13.33 -6.61
CA ILE A 24 6.08 13.45 -8.09
C ILE A 24 7.09 14.53 -8.48
N LEU A 25 8.17 14.13 -9.14
CA LEU A 25 9.24 15.06 -9.50
C LEU A 25 8.83 15.95 -10.67
N ASN A 26 8.87 17.27 -10.43
CA ASN A 26 8.64 18.30 -11.43
C ASN A 26 9.93 19.14 -11.58
N PRO A 27 10.36 19.48 -12.81
CA PRO A 27 11.58 20.28 -13.05
C PRO A 27 11.54 21.73 -12.52
N SER A 28 10.43 22.17 -11.93
CA SER A 28 10.30 23.54 -11.42
C SER A 28 11.08 23.75 -10.11
N PRO A 29 11.79 24.88 -9.94
CA PRO A 29 12.54 25.13 -8.70
C PRO A 29 11.60 25.28 -7.50
N PRO A 30 11.96 24.73 -6.33
CA PRO A 30 11.13 24.82 -5.12
C PRO A 30 11.03 26.26 -4.61
N SER A 31 9.84 26.65 -4.13
CA SER A 31 9.63 27.94 -3.47
C SER A 31 10.30 27.98 -2.09
N ALA A 32 10.45 29.18 -1.51
CA ALA A 32 11.01 29.34 -0.17
C ALA A 32 10.20 28.62 0.94
N SER A 33 8.88 28.50 0.77
CA SER A 33 8.03 27.76 1.71
C SER A 33 8.33 26.25 1.69
N VAL A 34 8.54 25.68 0.49
CA VAL A 34 8.92 24.27 0.30
C VAL A 34 10.28 23.96 0.95
N GLN A 35 11.21 24.91 0.95
CA GLN A 35 12.51 24.74 1.59
C GLN A 35 12.40 24.62 3.12
N GLN A 36 11.55 25.42 3.76
CA GLN A 36 11.36 25.38 5.20
C GLN A 36 10.62 24.11 5.64
N GLU A 37 9.60 23.68 4.90
CA GLU A 37 8.90 22.40 5.12
C GLU A 37 9.84 21.20 4.98
N SER A 38 10.79 21.26 4.04
CA SER A 38 11.81 20.23 3.85
C SER A 38 12.73 20.06 5.06
N LEU A 39 13.12 21.13 5.75
CA LEU A 39 13.94 21.04 6.97
C LEU A 39 13.18 20.35 8.12
N ALA A 40 11.93 20.75 8.38
CA ALA A 40 11.10 20.13 9.42
C ALA A 40 10.81 18.65 9.13
N TRP A 41 10.64 18.32 7.84
CA TRP A 41 10.49 16.93 7.40
C TRP A 41 11.77 16.11 7.61
N GLN A 42 12.95 16.65 7.28
CA GLN A 42 14.23 15.99 7.56
C GLN A 42 14.45 15.73 9.06
N GLU A 43 14.06 16.67 9.92
CA GLU A 43 14.08 16.46 11.38
C GLU A 43 13.15 15.31 11.83
N THR A 44 12.06 15.07 11.10
CA THR A 44 11.17 13.94 11.36
C THR A 44 11.86 12.62 11.05
N LEU A 45 12.53 12.51 9.89
CA LEU A 45 13.32 11.33 9.53
C LEU A 45 14.45 11.07 10.54
N ASN A 46 15.21 12.10 10.90
CA ASN A 46 16.32 12.00 11.85
C ASN A 46 15.90 11.50 13.24
N ARG A 47 14.63 11.74 13.62
CA ARG A 47 14.06 11.32 14.91
C ARG A 47 13.41 9.94 14.87
N LEU A 48 13.28 9.30 13.71
CA LEU A 48 12.68 7.97 13.58
C LEU A 48 13.24 6.94 14.57
N PRO A 49 14.56 6.82 14.79
CA PRO A 49 15.10 5.82 15.72
C PRO A 49 14.73 6.06 17.18
N GLN A 50 14.36 7.29 17.56
CA GLN A 50 13.93 7.64 18.92
C GLN A 50 12.41 7.73 19.09
N SER A 51 11.66 7.53 17.99
CA SER A 51 10.20 7.62 18.02
C SER A 51 9.56 6.44 18.74
N ALA A 52 8.39 6.67 19.36
CA ALA A 52 7.67 5.63 20.10
C ALA A 52 7.36 4.42 19.20
N PRO A 53 7.71 3.18 19.59
CA PRO A 53 7.57 1.98 18.76
C PRO A 53 6.12 1.70 18.32
N THR A 54 5.14 2.22 19.05
CA THR A 54 3.71 2.03 18.81
C THR A 54 3.11 2.92 17.72
N THR A 55 3.82 3.95 17.26
CA THR A 55 3.27 4.91 16.29
C THR A 55 3.50 4.43 14.86
N PRO A 56 2.47 4.06 14.07
CA PRO A 56 2.64 3.59 12.70
C PRO A 56 3.32 4.63 11.81
N LEU A 57 3.97 4.15 10.76
CA LEU A 57 4.54 4.99 9.71
C LEU A 57 3.50 5.20 8.62
N LEU A 58 3.49 6.38 8.01
CA LEU A 58 2.70 6.70 6.82
C LEU A 58 3.68 7.02 5.68
N LEU A 59 3.50 6.41 4.52
CA LEU A 59 4.32 6.62 3.32
C LEU A 59 3.41 6.86 2.12
N GLY A 60 3.66 7.90 1.33
CA GLY A 60 3.01 8.08 0.04
C GLY A 60 3.85 7.46 -1.08
N ILE A 61 3.20 6.80 -2.04
CA ILE A 61 3.84 6.25 -3.23
C ILE A 61 3.07 6.74 -4.45
N PRO A 62 3.34 7.98 -4.91
CA PRO A 62 2.53 8.64 -5.93
C PRO A 62 2.90 8.17 -7.35
N SER A 63 2.65 6.89 -7.65
CA SER A 63 2.98 6.25 -8.91
C SER A 63 1.76 5.52 -9.49
N ASP A 64 1.40 5.84 -10.73
CA ASP A 64 0.34 5.21 -11.52
C ASP A 64 0.87 4.62 -12.86
N SER A 65 2.19 4.43 -12.94
CA SER A 65 2.91 3.98 -14.13
C SER A 65 2.68 2.49 -14.45
N GLY A 66 2.12 1.70 -13.53
CA GLY A 66 1.77 0.29 -13.71
C GLY A 66 0.35 0.09 -14.27
N GLY A 67 -0.54 1.07 -14.10
CA GLY A 67 -1.95 1.06 -14.53
C GLY A 67 -2.13 1.25 -16.04
N GLY A 68 -1.69 2.41 -16.54
CA GLY A 68 -1.69 2.77 -17.96
C GLY A 68 -3.06 2.89 -18.65
N LEU A 69 -4.20 2.78 -17.94
CA LEU A 69 -5.55 2.97 -18.49
C LEU A 69 -6.06 4.39 -18.24
N HIS A 70 -6.56 4.63 -17.03
CA HIS A 70 -7.00 5.96 -16.58
C HIS A 70 -6.05 6.42 -15.47
N GLY A 71 -5.12 7.32 -15.82
CA GLY A 71 -4.14 7.86 -14.87
C GLY A 71 -4.78 8.81 -13.87
N GLY A 72 -4.08 9.05 -12.75
CA GLY A 72 -4.49 9.99 -11.71
C GLY A 72 -4.37 9.44 -10.29
N SER A 73 -4.18 8.13 -10.11
CA SER A 73 -3.99 7.55 -8.78
C SER A 73 -2.68 8.01 -8.11
N ASN A 74 -1.69 8.44 -8.89
CA ASN A 74 -0.50 9.13 -8.37
C ASN A 74 -0.82 10.38 -7.51
N HIS A 75 -1.99 11.00 -7.65
CA HIS A 75 -2.45 12.10 -6.80
C HIS A 75 -3.20 11.65 -5.53
N GLY A 76 -3.55 10.36 -5.43
CA GLY A 76 -4.22 9.74 -4.29
C GLY A 76 -3.56 10.03 -2.95
N PRO A 77 -2.23 9.85 -2.77
CA PRO A 77 -1.58 10.03 -1.47
C PRO A 77 -1.78 11.44 -0.89
N GLN A 78 -1.59 12.48 -1.72
CA GLN A 78 -1.77 13.86 -1.27
C GLN A 78 -3.24 14.20 -0.99
N ALA A 79 -4.16 13.68 -1.80
CA ALA A 79 -5.58 13.92 -1.62
C ALA A 79 -6.12 13.27 -0.34
N ILE A 80 -5.71 12.03 -0.04
CA ILE A 80 -6.06 11.33 1.20
C ILE A 80 -5.49 12.07 2.42
N ARG A 81 -4.22 12.50 2.38
CA ARG A 81 -3.62 13.31 3.46
C ARG A 81 -4.40 14.59 3.73
N SER A 82 -4.74 15.31 2.65
CA SER A 82 -5.51 16.55 2.75
C SER A 82 -6.86 16.31 3.41
N GLN A 83 -7.55 15.22 3.03
CA GLN A 83 -8.83 14.87 3.64
C GLN A 83 -8.70 14.44 5.11
N LEU A 84 -7.68 13.65 5.46
CA LEU A 84 -7.41 13.26 6.85
C LEU A 84 -7.20 14.49 7.74
N ALA A 85 -6.46 15.49 7.27
CA ALA A 85 -6.23 16.74 7.99
C ALA A 85 -7.53 17.53 8.30
N LEU A 86 -8.56 17.39 7.47
CA LEU A 86 -9.86 18.04 7.69
C LEU A 86 -10.69 17.38 8.80
N THR A 87 -10.45 16.11 9.10
CA THR A 87 -11.28 15.35 10.06
C THR A 87 -11.13 15.81 11.52
N LYS A 88 -10.17 16.70 11.83
CA LYS A 88 -9.84 17.26 13.17
C LYS A 88 -9.53 16.22 14.26
N GLU A 89 -9.67 14.93 13.98
CA GLU A 89 -9.28 13.85 14.85
C GLU A 89 -7.83 13.46 14.56
N SER A 90 -6.96 13.59 15.57
CA SER A 90 -5.57 13.20 15.42
C SER A 90 -5.44 11.67 15.43
N VAL A 91 -4.94 11.11 14.33
CA VAL A 91 -4.53 9.71 14.29
C VAL A 91 -3.01 9.67 14.45
N PRO A 92 -2.47 8.94 15.46
CA PRO A 92 -1.04 8.92 15.69
C PRO A 92 -0.35 8.20 14.53
N CYS A 93 0.42 8.93 13.74
CA CYS A 93 1.32 8.38 12.73
C CYS A 93 2.55 9.27 12.57
N ILE A 94 3.61 8.71 12.01
CA ILE A 94 4.78 9.47 11.56
C ILE A 94 4.75 9.46 10.03
N ASP A 95 4.47 10.62 9.44
CA ASP A 95 4.49 10.77 7.98
C ASP A 95 5.93 10.87 7.49
N LEU A 96 6.34 9.85 6.72
CA LEU A 96 7.65 9.76 6.10
C LEU A 96 7.74 10.63 4.85
N GLY A 97 6.62 11.18 4.37
CA GLY A 97 6.55 11.84 3.08
C GLY A 97 6.32 10.84 1.95
N ASP A 98 6.83 11.16 0.77
CA ASP A 98 6.56 10.41 -0.45
C ASP A 98 7.81 9.77 -1.02
N VAL A 99 7.66 8.60 -1.62
CA VAL A 99 8.64 8.08 -2.57
C VAL A 99 8.84 9.09 -3.71
N LYS A 100 10.09 9.39 -4.05
CA LYS A 100 10.41 10.16 -5.25
C LYS A 100 10.06 9.33 -6.48
N VAL A 101 9.22 9.90 -7.33
CA VAL A 101 8.70 9.27 -8.53
C VAL A 101 9.13 10.08 -9.75
N VAL A 102 9.86 9.43 -10.65
CA VAL A 102 10.00 9.86 -12.03
C VAL A 102 8.82 9.27 -12.80
N PRO A 103 7.81 10.06 -13.21
CA PRO A 103 6.51 9.52 -13.67
C PRO A 103 6.59 8.59 -14.88
N GLN A 104 7.66 8.70 -15.67
CA GLN A 104 7.87 7.89 -16.87
C GLN A 104 8.43 6.49 -16.57
N LEU A 105 8.83 6.21 -15.34
CA LEU A 105 9.48 4.95 -14.96
C LEU A 105 8.53 4.09 -14.15
N LEU A 106 8.69 2.76 -14.26
CA LEU A 106 7.93 1.78 -13.50
C LEU A 106 8.87 0.99 -12.56
N ASP A 107 9.79 0.23 -13.15
CA ASP A 107 10.78 -0.57 -12.43
C ASP A 107 12.16 -0.53 -13.13
N ASP A 108 13.23 -0.55 -12.34
CA ASP A 108 14.61 -0.50 -12.82
C ASP A 108 14.96 -1.68 -13.73
N GLN A 109 14.29 -2.83 -13.58
CA GLN A 109 14.49 -4.00 -14.44
C GLN A 109 14.13 -3.74 -15.91
N LEU A 110 13.35 -2.71 -16.19
CA LEU A 110 12.96 -2.29 -17.54
C LEU A 110 13.97 -1.32 -18.16
N LEU A 111 15.00 -0.92 -17.42
CA LEU A 111 15.96 0.11 -17.83
C LEU A 111 17.34 -0.49 -18.09
N ASN A 112 18.04 0.09 -19.06
CA ASN A 112 19.45 -0.20 -19.24
C ASN A 112 20.31 0.62 -18.24
N ALA A 113 21.54 0.17 -18.01
CA ALA A 113 22.47 0.79 -17.06
C ALA A 113 22.77 2.28 -17.37
N THR A 114 22.80 2.66 -18.65
CA THR A 114 23.02 4.07 -19.05
C THR A 114 21.86 4.96 -18.63
N THR A 115 20.63 4.50 -18.81
CA THR A 115 19.44 5.22 -18.35
C THR A 115 19.44 5.33 -16.83
N ILE A 116 19.73 4.24 -16.11
CA ILE A 116 19.84 4.25 -14.65
C ILE A 116 20.86 5.30 -14.19
N ALA A 117 22.09 5.28 -14.72
CA ALA A 117 23.14 6.23 -14.32
C ALA A 117 22.76 7.71 -14.57
N ARG A 118 22.03 8.00 -15.66
CA ARG A 118 21.53 9.34 -15.97
C ARG A 118 20.49 9.79 -14.94
N VAL A 119 19.55 8.91 -14.60
CA VAL A 119 18.51 9.23 -13.62
C VAL A 119 19.11 9.32 -12.20
N GLN A 120 20.06 8.47 -11.84
CA GLN A 120 20.80 8.58 -10.57
C GLN A 120 21.56 9.90 -10.45
N THR A 121 22.13 10.39 -11.56
CA THR A 121 22.73 11.74 -11.60
C THR A 121 21.67 12.82 -11.30
N ALA A 122 20.49 12.71 -11.89
CA ALA A 122 19.42 13.69 -11.68
C ALA A 122 18.81 13.63 -10.28
N LEU A 123 18.59 12.43 -9.72
CA LEU A 123 17.93 12.23 -8.43
C LEU A 123 18.86 12.39 -7.23
N TYR A 124 20.08 11.89 -7.36
CA TYR A 124 21.03 11.72 -6.25
C TYR A 124 22.31 12.52 -6.44
N ASN A 125 22.44 13.29 -7.53
CA ASN A 125 23.67 13.99 -7.90
C ASN A 125 24.89 13.05 -7.96
N ASN A 126 24.66 11.77 -8.32
CA ASN A 126 25.70 10.75 -8.37
C ASN A 126 25.39 9.67 -9.43
N PRO A 127 26.14 9.60 -10.54
CA PRO A 127 25.95 8.58 -11.59
C PRO A 127 26.32 7.15 -11.17
N HIS A 128 26.99 7.00 -10.03
CA HIS A 128 27.41 5.72 -9.46
C HIS A 128 26.69 5.44 -8.15
N SER A 129 25.51 6.04 -7.93
CA SER A 129 24.67 5.71 -6.79
C SER A 129 24.33 4.21 -6.81
N SER A 130 24.20 3.62 -5.62
CA SER A 130 23.64 2.27 -5.49
C SER A 130 22.12 2.28 -5.32
N LEU A 131 21.52 3.47 -5.23
CA LEU A 131 20.09 3.64 -5.02
C LEU A 131 19.31 3.44 -6.33
N PRO A 132 18.12 2.82 -6.27
CA PRO A 132 17.25 2.61 -7.42
C PRO A 132 16.66 3.91 -7.95
N VAL A 133 16.07 3.91 -9.15
CA VAL A 133 15.55 5.14 -9.79
C VAL A 133 14.07 5.12 -10.15
N SER A 134 13.48 3.94 -10.27
CA SER A 134 12.08 3.77 -10.64
C SER A 134 11.19 3.60 -9.42
N PRO A 135 9.90 4.00 -9.48
CA PRO A 135 8.99 3.99 -8.34
C PRO A 135 8.90 2.66 -7.59
N LEU A 136 8.77 1.53 -8.29
CA LEU A 136 8.67 0.22 -7.63
C LEU A 136 9.98 -0.18 -6.97
N SER A 137 11.11 0.07 -7.64
CA SER A 137 12.44 -0.24 -7.12
C SER A 137 12.82 0.65 -5.94
N ILE A 138 12.49 1.95 -5.97
CA ILE A 138 12.64 2.87 -4.84
C ILE A 138 11.75 2.45 -3.68
N THR A 139 10.50 2.09 -3.94
CA THR A 139 9.58 1.58 -2.91
C THR A 139 10.15 0.32 -2.24
N ALA A 140 10.73 -0.59 -3.02
CA ALA A 140 11.37 -1.79 -2.50
C ALA A 140 12.54 -1.42 -1.56
N GLU A 141 13.45 -0.53 -1.98
CA GLU A 141 14.59 -0.15 -1.17
C GLU A 141 14.18 0.63 0.08
N VAL A 142 13.23 1.57 -0.03
CA VAL A 142 12.65 2.28 1.12
C VAL A 142 12.05 1.29 2.13
N SER A 143 11.22 0.34 1.68
CA SER A 143 10.65 -0.67 2.56
C SER A 143 11.72 -1.53 3.23
N ALA A 144 12.80 -1.87 2.51
CA ALA A 144 13.90 -2.65 3.06
C ALA A 144 14.70 -1.85 4.11
N GLU A 145 14.95 -0.57 3.88
CA GLU A 145 15.61 0.30 4.85
C GLU A 145 14.77 0.50 6.11
N LEU A 146 13.46 0.69 5.95
CA LEU A 146 12.54 0.78 7.09
C LEU A 146 12.51 -0.51 7.90
N GLN A 147 12.53 -1.68 7.27
CA GLN A 147 12.60 -2.97 7.97
C GLN A 147 13.94 -3.18 8.69
N ARG A 148 15.05 -2.69 8.13
CA ARG A 148 16.37 -2.74 8.81
C ARG A 148 16.40 -1.82 10.02
N LEU A 149 15.85 -0.62 9.90
CA LEU A 149 15.86 0.41 10.94
C LEU A 149 14.83 0.14 12.04
N LEU A 150 13.62 -0.29 11.65
CA LEU A 150 12.42 -0.40 12.47
C LEU A 150 11.66 -1.71 12.17
N PRO A 151 12.24 -2.90 12.45
CA PRO A 151 11.77 -4.20 11.94
C PRO A 151 10.34 -4.60 12.32
N ASN A 152 9.84 -4.09 13.44
CA ASN A 152 8.50 -4.40 13.95
C ASN A 152 7.53 -3.23 13.82
N ARG A 153 7.91 -2.17 13.08
CA ARG A 153 7.07 -0.99 12.96
C ARG A 153 6.07 -1.15 11.82
N PRO A 154 4.76 -1.01 12.09
CA PRO A 154 3.77 -1.06 11.03
C PRO A 154 3.86 0.14 10.10
N LEU A 155 3.63 -0.12 8.82
CA LEU A 155 3.60 0.85 7.75
C LEU A 155 2.21 0.87 7.13
N LEU A 156 1.60 2.05 7.00
CA LEU A 156 0.54 2.30 6.04
C LEU A 156 1.13 3.01 4.84
N ALA A 157 1.03 2.41 3.65
CA ALA A 157 1.29 3.10 2.41
C ALA A 157 0.00 3.68 1.81
N LEU A 158 0.05 4.91 1.34
CA LEU A 158 -0.96 5.49 0.47
C LEU A 158 -0.41 5.41 -0.94
N GLY A 159 -1.04 4.60 -1.77
CA GLY A 159 -0.56 4.31 -3.11
C GLY A 159 -1.09 5.27 -4.17
N GLY A 160 -0.47 5.15 -5.34
CA GLY A 160 -1.15 5.29 -6.61
C GLY A 160 -1.72 3.95 -7.02
N ASP A 161 -1.35 3.43 -8.19
CA ASP A 161 -1.92 2.18 -8.69
C ASP A 161 -1.50 0.94 -7.87
N HIS A 162 -2.19 -0.17 -8.06
CA HIS A 162 -2.00 -1.39 -7.26
C HIS A 162 -0.64 -2.08 -7.47
N SER A 163 0.14 -1.71 -8.50
CA SER A 163 1.48 -2.28 -8.70
C SER A 163 2.44 -1.97 -7.56
N ILE A 164 2.22 -0.87 -6.82
CA ILE A 164 3.03 -0.45 -5.68
C ILE A 164 2.97 -1.44 -4.51
N SER A 165 1.92 -2.28 -4.44
CA SER A 165 1.76 -3.29 -3.39
C SER A 165 2.78 -4.42 -3.53
N TYR A 166 3.24 -4.75 -4.74
CA TYR A 166 4.26 -5.80 -4.94
C TYR A 166 5.55 -5.57 -4.14
N PRO A 167 6.29 -4.46 -4.31
CA PRO A 167 7.54 -4.27 -3.58
C PRO A 167 7.35 -4.22 -2.06
N LEU A 168 6.23 -3.67 -1.56
CA LEU A 168 5.91 -3.63 -0.14
C LEU A 168 5.67 -5.03 0.43
N ILE A 169 4.74 -5.78 -0.19
CA ILE A 169 4.32 -7.10 0.28
C ILE A 169 5.45 -8.10 0.09
N ALA A 170 6.14 -8.11 -1.05
CA ALA A 170 7.24 -9.03 -1.31
C ALA A 170 8.37 -8.88 -0.27
N ASN A 171 8.74 -7.66 0.08
CA ASN A 171 9.73 -7.42 1.12
C ASN A 171 9.23 -7.81 2.50
N TYR A 172 7.99 -7.45 2.84
CA TYR A 172 7.37 -7.84 4.11
C TYR A 172 7.32 -9.36 4.28
N LEU A 173 6.87 -10.10 3.26
CA LEU A 173 6.83 -11.57 3.26
C LEU A 173 8.23 -12.18 3.44
N LYS A 174 9.23 -11.72 2.69
CA LYS A 174 10.63 -12.19 2.81
C LYS A 174 11.17 -11.95 4.22
N HIS A 175 10.93 -10.76 4.78
CA HIS A 175 11.37 -10.40 6.13
C HIS A 175 10.73 -11.29 7.19
N LYS A 176 9.41 -11.48 7.14
CA LYS A 176 8.66 -12.29 8.10
C LYS A 176 8.95 -13.79 7.97
N LYS A 177 9.17 -14.28 6.75
CA LYS A 177 9.67 -15.64 6.51
C LYS A 177 11.02 -15.88 7.19
N GLY A 178 11.92 -14.89 7.17
CA GLY A 178 13.19 -14.94 7.93
C GLY A 178 13.01 -15.02 9.45
N GLN A 179 11.85 -14.60 9.97
CA GLN A 179 11.47 -14.74 11.38
C GLN A 179 10.66 -16.02 11.66
N GLY A 180 10.46 -16.88 10.66
CA GLY A 180 9.66 -18.10 10.79
C GLY A 180 8.15 -17.88 10.89
N LYS A 181 7.65 -16.69 10.54
CA LYS A 181 6.23 -16.34 10.60
C LYS A 181 5.48 -16.69 9.31
N LYS A 182 4.27 -17.21 9.45
CA LYS A 182 3.28 -17.35 8.37
C LYS A 182 2.43 -16.10 8.27
N ILE A 183 2.42 -15.52 7.08
CA ILE A 183 1.68 -14.29 6.79
C ILE A 183 0.49 -14.60 5.89
N ALA A 184 -0.68 -14.06 6.22
CA ALA A 184 -1.77 -13.93 5.28
C ALA A 184 -1.77 -12.53 4.65
N VAL A 185 -2.00 -12.47 3.35
CA VAL A 185 -2.25 -11.23 2.61
C VAL A 185 -3.74 -11.15 2.35
N ILE A 186 -4.40 -10.13 2.89
CA ILE A 186 -5.82 -9.87 2.64
C ILE A 186 -5.91 -8.73 1.64
N GLN A 187 -6.47 -9.01 0.47
CA GLN A 187 -6.68 -8.05 -0.62
C GLN A 187 -8.17 -7.74 -0.71
N PHE A 188 -8.54 -6.48 -0.48
CA PHE A 188 -9.87 -5.97 -0.82
C PHE A 188 -9.81 -5.35 -2.21
N ASP A 189 -10.64 -5.86 -3.14
CA ASP A 189 -10.52 -5.51 -4.55
C ASP A 189 -11.76 -5.93 -5.35
N ALA A 190 -12.11 -5.21 -6.42
CA ALA A 190 -13.06 -5.70 -7.43
C ALA A 190 -12.47 -6.77 -8.36
N HIS A 191 -11.16 -6.70 -8.56
CA HIS A 191 -10.33 -7.45 -9.50
C HIS A 191 -9.44 -8.45 -8.79
N THR A 192 -8.96 -9.44 -9.55
CA THR A 192 -8.09 -10.47 -9.01
C THR A 192 -6.61 -10.10 -9.04
N ASP A 193 -6.16 -9.29 -10.00
CA ASP A 193 -4.75 -9.00 -10.24
C ASP A 193 -3.82 -10.22 -10.39
N LEU A 194 -4.40 -11.34 -10.81
CA LEU A 194 -3.72 -12.64 -10.93
C LEU A 194 -3.19 -12.91 -12.36
N LEU A 195 -3.12 -11.89 -13.23
CA LEU A 195 -2.48 -12.07 -14.52
C LEU A 195 -0.99 -12.41 -14.32
N SER A 196 -0.44 -13.25 -15.19
CA SER A 196 1.01 -13.54 -15.18
C SER A 196 1.82 -12.29 -15.55
N ASP A 197 1.33 -11.56 -16.53
CA ASP A 197 1.90 -10.34 -17.06
C ASP A 197 0.79 -9.54 -17.74
N ARG A 198 1.07 -8.27 -18.02
CA ARG A 198 0.23 -7.43 -18.85
C ARG A 198 1.08 -6.81 -19.94
N PHE A 199 0.81 -7.19 -21.19
CA PHE A 199 1.59 -6.76 -22.37
C PHE A 199 3.09 -7.08 -22.26
N GLY A 200 3.45 -8.21 -21.63
CA GLY A 200 4.84 -8.59 -21.41
C GLY A 200 5.52 -7.88 -20.24
N LEU A 201 4.78 -7.12 -19.43
CA LEU A 201 5.27 -6.54 -18.17
C LEU A 201 4.78 -7.39 -17.00
N ASP A 202 5.72 -7.92 -16.22
CA ASP A 202 5.44 -8.84 -15.11
C ASP A 202 4.67 -8.15 -13.97
N ILE A 203 5.16 -6.99 -13.51
CA ILE A 203 4.59 -6.28 -12.36
C ILE A 203 3.81 -5.06 -12.84
N THR A 204 2.48 -5.20 -12.87
CA THR A 204 1.52 -4.15 -13.19
C THR A 204 0.36 -4.21 -12.20
N PHE A 205 -0.52 -3.20 -12.20
CA PHE A 205 -1.70 -3.19 -11.32
C PHE A 205 -2.56 -4.46 -11.48
N GLY A 206 -2.64 -5.05 -12.68
CA GLY A 206 -3.43 -6.27 -12.91
C GLY A 206 -2.68 -7.60 -12.77
N SER A 207 -1.40 -7.59 -12.41
CA SER A 207 -0.57 -8.82 -12.38
C SER A 207 0.23 -9.00 -11.08
N TRP A 208 0.39 -7.96 -10.27
CA TRP A 208 1.26 -7.94 -9.10
C TRP A 208 0.98 -9.08 -8.10
N ALA A 209 -0.30 -9.45 -7.92
CA ALA A 209 -0.71 -10.41 -6.90
C ALA A 209 -0.24 -11.83 -7.25
N SER A 210 -0.17 -12.19 -8.54
CA SER A 210 0.36 -13.50 -8.96
C SER A 210 1.83 -13.70 -8.57
N HIS A 211 2.61 -12.60 -8.54
CA HIS A 211 4.05 -12.61 -8.26
C HIS A 211 4.39 -12.69 -6.77
N ILE A 212 3.44 -12.41 -5.86
CA ILE A 212 3.65 -12.61 -4.42
C ILE A 212 3.36 -14.05 -3.97
N ILE A 213 2.58 -14.82 -4.75
CA ILE A 213 2.16 -16.19 -4.37
C ILE A 213 3.35 -17.11 -4.04
N PRO A 214 4.45 -17.14 -4.83
CA PRO A 214 5.61 -17.97 -4.50
C PRO A 214 6.34 -17.58 -3.21
N LEU A 215 6.08 -16.39 -2.67
CA LEU A 215 6.68 -15.87 -1.44
C LEU A 215 5.88 -16.27 -0.19
N LEU A 216 4.62 -16.68 -0.35
CA LEU A 216 3.74 -17.12 0.73
C LEU A 216 4.13 -18.52 1.24
N ALA A 217 3.70 -18.84 2.46
CA ALA A 217 3.87 -20.19 3.01
C ALA A 217 2.95 -21.21 2.31
N HIS A 218 1.76 -20.77 1.90
CA HIS A 218 0.85 -21.52 1.06
C HIS A 218 0.04 -20.55 0.17
N PRO A 219 -0.32 -20.90 -1.08
CA PRO A 219 -1.05 -19.97 -1.96
C PRO A 219 -2.41 -19.50 -1.41
N SER A 220 -3.09 -20.35 -0.62
CA SER A 220 -4.37 -19.98 0.03
C SER A 220 -4.24 -18.86 1.06
N HIS A 221 -3.02 -18.48 1.44
CA HIS A 221 -2.75 -17.35 2.33
C HIS A 221 -2.88 -16.00 1.63
N LEU A 222 -3.03 -15.97 0.30
CA LEU A 222 -3.62 -14.84 -0.40
C LEU A 222 -5.15 -15.01 -0.37
N ILE A 223 -5.81 -14.10 0.34
CA ILE A 223 -7.26 -14.07 0.50
C ILE A 223 -7.78 -12.79 -0.15
N GLN A 224 -8.58 -12.94 -1.20
CA GLN A 224 -9.15 -11.84 -1.97
C GLN A 224 -10.62 -11.66 -1.62
N ILE A 225 -11.07 -10.42 -1.40
CA ILE A 225 -12.39 -10.10 -0.87
C ILE A 225 -13.00 -8.96 -1.69
N GLY A 226 -14.25 -9.12 -2.14
CA GLY A 226 -14.96 -8.11 -2.93
C GLY A 226 -14.93 -8.34 -4.44
N LEU A 227 -14.37 -9.48 -4.86
CA LEU A 227 -14.23 -9.86 -6.25
C LEU A 227 -15.57 -9.89 -6.98
N ARG A 228 -15.58 -9.32 -8.18
CA ARG A 228 -16.75 -9.29 -9.08
C ARG A 228 -16.40 -9.01 -10.54
N HIS A 229 -15.14 -8.72 -10.86
CA HIS A 229 -14.66 -8.58 -12.23
C HIS A 229 -13.46 -9.50 -12.48
N SER A 230 -13.66 -10.54 -13.29
CA SER A 230 -12.58 -11.43 -13.65
C SER A 230 -12.84 -12.16 -14.97
N SER A 231 -11.76 -12.56 -15.64
CA SER A 231 -11.81 -13.38 -16.86
C SER A 231 -11.98 -14.88 -16.57
N LEU A 232 -11.69 -15.33 -15.35
CA LEU A 232 -11.87 -16.70 -14.90
C LEU A 232 -12.82 -16.76 -13.70
N THR A 233 -13.49 -17.90 -13.56
CA THR A 233 -14.36 -18.20 -12.42
C THR A 233 -13.55 -18.41 -11.13
N PRO A 234 -14.17 -18.27 -9.94
CA PRO A 234 -13.49 -18.53 -8.66
C PRO A 234 -12.81 -19.91 -8.63
N THR A 235 -13.50 -20.95 -9.09
CA THR A 235 -12.97 -22.32 -9.14
C THR A 235 -11.77 -22.47 -10.07
N GLN A 236 -11.77 -21.79 -11.23
CA GLN A 236 -10.63 -21.82 -12.15
C GLN A 236 -9.38 -21.16 -11.54
N TRP A 237 -9.54 -20.02 -10.86
CA TRP A 237 -8.43 -19.39 -10.15
C TRP A 237 -7.91 -20.23 -8.99
N GLN A 238 -8.79 -20.83 -8.21
CA GLN A 238 -8.40 -21.74 -7.13
C GLN A 238 -7.65 -22.96 -7.68
N GLN A 239 -8.10 -23.55 -8.78
CA GLN A 239 -7.40 -24.68 -9.41
C GLN A 239 -6.04 -24.28 -9.99
N ARG A 240 -5.94 -23.08 -10.56
CA ARG A 240 -4.72 -22.60 -11.23
C ARG A 240 -3.65 -22.13 -10.24
N LEU A 241 -4.05 -21.40 -9.20
CA LEU A 241 -3.15 -20.67 -8.32
C LEU A 241 -3.33 -20.99 -6.83
N GLY A 242 -4.36 -21.74 -6.44
CA GLY A 242 -4.57 -22.14 -5.04
C GLY A 242 -5.00 -21.03 -4.09
N VAL A 243 -5.37 -19.86 -4.61
CA VAL A 243 -5.78 -18.68 -3.83
C VAL A 243 -7.15 -18.86 -3.17
N THR A 244 -7.37 -18.16 -2.07
CA THR A 244 -8.68 -18.07 -1.41
C THR A 244 -9.41 -16.83 -1.91
N GLN A 245 -10.68 -16.97 -2.27
CA GLN A 245 -11.46 -15.89 -2.87
C GLN A 245 -12.84 -15.81 -2.22
N ILE A 246 -13.27 -14.59 -1.89
CA ILE A 246 -14.57 -14.24 -1.33
C ILE A 246 -15.20 -13.18 -2.24
N TRP A 247 -16.18 -13.59 -3.01
CA TRP A 247 -16.81 -12.75 -4.03
C TRP A 247 -17.98 -11.95 -3.45
N CYS A 248 -18.37 -10.84 -4.10
CA CYS A 248 -19.43 -9.97 -3.59
C CYS A 248 -20.78 -10.69 -3.45
N ASP A 249 -21.13 -11.58 -4.38
CA ASP A 249 -22.33 -12.41 -4.31
C ASP A 249 -22.39 -13.26 -3.03
N GLN A 250 -21.26 -13.89 -2.67
CA GLN A 250 -21.11 -14.65 -1.43
C GLN A 250 -21.30 -13.77 -0.20
N ILE A 251 -20.75 -12.56 -0.21
CA ILE A 251 -20.87 -11.60 0.91
C ILE A 251 -22.33 -11.15 1.07
N PHE A 252 -23.03 -10.89 -0.03
CA PHE A 252 -24.43 -10.48 -0.01
C PHE A 252 -25.37 -11.60 0.41
N GLU A 253 -25.09 -12.84 0.00
CA GLU A 253 -25.89 -14.01 0.39
C GLU A 253 -25.68 -14.39 1.86
N GLN A 254 -24.43 -14.47 2.31
CA GLN A 254 -24.09 -14.99 3.65
C GLN A 254 -24.06 -13.91 4.73
N GLY A 255 -23.88 -12.65 4.34
CA GLY A 255 -23.70 -11.53 5.24
C GLY A 255 -22.26 -11.39 5.76
N VAL A 256 -21.81 -10.13 5.87
CA VAL A 256 -20.42 -9.79 6.19
C VAL A 256 -19.92 -10.32 7.55
N VAL A 257 -20.81 -10.45 8.54
CA VAL A 257 -20.45 -11.01 9.86
C VAL A 257 -20.14 -12.51 9.78
N ALA A 258 -20.85 -13.25 8.92
CA ALA A 258 -20.57 -14.67 8.70
C ALA A 258 -19.23 -14.85 8.00
N ILE A 259 -18.96 -14.03 6.97
CA ILE A 259 -17.68 -13.99 6.26
C ILE A 259 -16.52 -13.70 7.22
N ALA A 260 -16.66 -12.67 8.07
CA ALA A 260 -15.64 -12.33 9.06
C ALA A 260 -15.33 -13.48 10.04
N LYS A 261 -16.34 -14.28 10.42
CA LYS A 261 -16.16 -15.48 11.25
C LYS A 261 -15.43 -16.59 10.49
N GLN A 262 -15.82 -16.85 9.25
CA GLN A 262 -15.16 -17.85 8.38
C GLN A 262 -13.69 -17.51 8.16
N LEU A 263 -13.36 -16.24 7.91
CA LEU A 263 -11.99 -15.77 7.74
C LEU A 263 -11.15 -16.03 9.00
N ASN A 264 -11.66 -15.68 10.18
CA ASN A 264 -10.95 -15.97 11.44
C ASN A 264 -10.74 -17.49 11.66
N GLN A 265 -11.73 -18.32 11.31
CA GLN A 265 -11.59 -19.77 11.40
C GLN A 265 -10.51 -20.30 10.44
N LEU A 266 -10.52 -19.83 9.19
CA LEU A 266 -9.53 -20.20 8.18
C LEU A 266 -8.12 -19.82 8.62
N LEU A 267 -7.91 -18.57 9.02
CA LEU A 267 -6.61 -18.08 9.48
C LEU A 267 -6.09 -18.86 10.70
N SER A 268 -6.99 -19.27 11.60
CA SER A 268 -6.66 -20.09 12.77
C SER A 268 -6.22 -21.50 12.37
N GLN A 269 -6.94 -22.15 11.45
CA GLN A 269 -6.62 -23.47 10.93
C GLN A 269 -5.27 -23.50 10.20
N GLU A 270 -4.98 -22.46 9.42
CA GLU A 270 -3.72 -22.28 8.69
C GLU A 270 -2.55 -21.90 9.60
N ARG A 271 -2.85 -21.55 10.87
CA ARG A 271 -1.90 -21.08 11.88
C ARG A 271 -1.16 -19.82 11.41
N ILE A 272 -1.92 -18.85 10.90
CA ILE A 272 -1.40 -17.55 10.49
C ILE A 272 -0.95 -16.77 11.72
N ASP A 273 0.25 -16.19 11.65
CA ASP A 273 0.85 -15.43 12.74
C ASP A 273 0.54 -13.94 12.66
N GLU A 274 0.49 -13.39 11.43
CA GLU A 274 0.38 -11.95 11.20
C GLU A 274 -0.23 -11.69 9.81
N ILE A 275 -0.87 -10.53 9.64
CA ILE A 275 -1.55 -10.15 8.40
C ILE A 275 -0.89 -8.92 7.77
N TYR A 276 -0.80 -8.93 6.44
CA TYR A 276 -0.64 -7.73 5.60
C TYR A 276 -1.97 -7.43 4.91
N LEU A 277 -2.39 -6.17 4.91
CA LEU A 277 -3.64 -5.73 4.26
C LEU A 277 -3.34 -4.88 3.03
N THR A 278 -4.00 -5.15 1.92
CA THR A 278 -4.00 -4.24 0.76
C THR A 278 -5.44 -3.92 0.40
N PHE A 279 -5.74 -2.64 0.26
CA PHE A 279 -7.09 -2.15 0.02
C PHE A 279 -7.12 -1.33 -1.26
N ASP A 280 -7.65 -1.93 -2.33
CA ASP A 280 -8.09 -1.18 -3.50
C ASP A 280 -9.40 -0.47 -3.17
N ILE A 281 -9.45 0.85 -3.41
CA ILE A 281 -10.67 1.63 -3.16
C ILE A 281 -11.83 1.17 -4.05
N ASP A 282 -11.55 0.56 -5.21
CA ASP A 282 -12.51 0.00 -6.13
C ASP A 282 -13.19 -1.27 -5.62
N ALA A 283 -12.72 -1.85 -4.50
CA ALA A 283 -13.46 -2.89 -3.78
C ALA A 283 -14.85 -2.40 -3.36
N LEU A 284 -14.99 -1.10 -3.11
CA LEU A 284 -16.25 -0.46 -2.80
C LEU A 284 -17.11 -0.27 -4.06
N ASP A 285 -18.43 -0.24 -3.87
CA ASP A 285 -19.33 0.14 -4.96
C ASP A 285 -19.03 1.57 -5.44
N PRO A 286 -19.20 1.87 -6.74
CA PRO A 286 -19.04 3.24 -7.27
C PRO A 286 -19.95 4.28 -6.59
N SER A 287 -21.00 3.90 -5.85
CA SER A 287 -21.72 4.84 -4.99
C SER A 287 -20.88 5.40 -3.83
N TYR A 288 -19.81 4.70 -3.44
CA TYR A 288 -18.89 5.07 -2.36
C TYR A 288 -17.49 5.45 -2.86
N ALA A 289 -17.06 4.90 -4.00
CA ALA A 289 -15.75 5.15 -4.59
C ALA A 289 -15.77 5.37 -6.11
N PRO A 290 -16.49 6.39 -6.62
CA PRO A 290 -16.55 6.66 -8.05
C PRO A 290 -15.28 7.28 -8.66
N ALA A 291 -14.24 7.61 -7.88
CA ALA A 291 -13.00 8.22 -8.35
C ALA A 291 -11.82 7.22 -8.26
N THR A 292 -11.88 6.22 -9.13
CA THR A 292 -10.88 5.15 -9.32
C THR A 292 -10.72 4.83 -10.81
N GLY A 293 -9.63 4.18 -11.21
CA GLY A 293 -9.35 3.87 -12.62
C GLY A 293 -10.32 2.88 -13.26
N THR A 294 -10.85 1.92 -12.47
CA THR A 294 -11.62 0.77 -12.96
C THR A 294 -12.86 0.48 -12.09
N PRO A 295 -13.85 1.40 -12.01
CA PRO A 295 -15.02 1.16 -11.17
C PRO A 295 -15.82 -0.05 -11.65
N VAL A 296 -16.26 -0.88 -10.71
CA VAL A 296 -17.15 -2.03 -10.99
C VAL A 296 -18.37 -1.98 -10.10
N ALA A 297 -19.57 -1.98 -10.68
CA ALA A 297 -20.83 -1.96 -9.92
C ALA A 297 -21.04 -3.22 -9.07
N GLN A 298 -21.99 -3.16 -8.12
CA GLN A 298 -22.33 -4.23 -7.17
C GLN A 298 -21.17 -4.55 -6.22
N GLY A 299 -20.46 -3.51 -5.79
CA GLY A 299 -19.34 -3.59 -4.86
C GLY A 299 -19.77 -3.51 -3.39
N LEU A 300 -18.78 -3.48 -2.51
CA LEU A 300 -19.01 -3.41 -1.07
C LEU A 300 -19.55 -2.03 -0.65
N SER A 301 -20.41 -2.00 0.37
CA SER A 301 -20.66 -0.76 1.12
C SER A 301 -19.46 -0.42 2.00
N LEU A 302 -19.31 0.84 2.42
CA LEU A 302 -18.18 1.27 3.25
C LEU A 302 -18.10 0.53 4.59
N GLU A 303 -19.24 0.12 5.17
CA GLU A 303 -19.29 -0.55 6.48
C GLU A 303 -18.81 -2.01 6.43
N GLN A 304 -19.06 -2.70 5.32
CA GLN A 304 -18.74 -4.12 5.16
C GLN A 304 -17.23 -4.43 5.35
N PRO A 305 -16.29 -3.78 4.65
CA PRO A 305 -14.87 -4.01 4.88
C PRO A 305 -14.46 -3.59 6.30
N ILE A 306 -15.00 -2.51 6.86
CA ILE A 306 -14.69 -2.08 8.24
C ILE A 306 -15.05 -3.18 9.26
N ILE A 307 -16.18 -3.87 9.08
CA ILE A 307 -16.58 -4.99 9.94
C ILE A 307 -15.55 -6.13 9.85
N ILE A 308 -15.12 -6.49 8.64
CA ILE A 308 -14.11 -7.53 8.42
C ILE A 308 -12.76 -7.12 9.04
N LEU A 309 -12.29 -5.90 8.75
CA LEU A 309 -11.05 -5.34 9.27
C LEU A 309 -11.00 -5.38 10.81
N ASN A 310 -12.07 -4.94 11.47
CA ASN A 310 -12.17 -5.00 12.93
C ASN A 310 -12.16 -6.44 13.46
N ALA A 311 -12.87 -7.36 12.81
CA ALA A 311 -12.90 -8.75 13.21
C ALA A 311 -11.53 -9.43 13.06
N LEU A 312 -10.77 -9.13 12.01
CA LEU A 312 -9.41 -9.66 11.83
C LEU A 312 -8.43 -9.03 12.81
N ALA A 313 -8.43 -7.71 12.96
CA ALA A 313 -7.55 -6.98 13.87
C ALA A 313 -7.79 -7.33 15.36
N ASN A 314 -8.96 -7.91 15.69
CA ASN A 314 -9.23 -8.43 17.03
C ASN A 314 -8.49 -9.73 17.35
N ASN A 315 -8.15 -10.53 16.34
CA ASN A 315 -7.53 -11.84 16.53
C ASN A 315 -6.09 -11.93 16.01
N TYR A 316 -5.69 -11.04 15.10
CA TYR A 316 -4.39 -11.08 14.44
C TYR A 316 -3.70 -9.72 14.47
N PRO A 317 -2.37 -9.68 14.68
CA PRO A 317 -1.59 -8.48 14.45
C PRO A 317 -1.58 -8.13 12.96
N ILE A 318 -1.80 -6.86 12.64
CA ILE A 318 -1.63 -6.31 11.30
C ILE A 318 -0.28 -5.59 11.26
N GLY A 319 0.66 -6.10 10.45
CA GLY A 319 2.04 -5.60 10.41
C GLY A 319 2.33 -4.58 9.32
N GLY A 320 1.42 -4.45 8.35
CA GLY A 320 1.53 -3.50 7.26
C GLY A 320 0.21 -3.40 6.52
N ALA A 321 -0.03 -2.24 5.91
CA ALA A 321 -1.16 -2.04 5.05
C ALA A 321 -0.83 -1.09 3.89
N ASP A 322 -1.61 -1.17 2.82
CA ASP A 322 -1.67 -0.13 1.80
C ASP A 322 -3.12 0.18 1.40
N LEU A 323 -3.34 1.40 0.90
CA LEU A 323 -4.60 1.89 0.32
C LEU A 323 -4.29 2.50 -1.05
N VAL A 324 -4.87 1.95 -2.11
CA VAL A 324 -4.48 2.20 -3.50
C VAL A 324 -5.66 2.65 -4.38
N GLU A 325 -5.35 3.02 -5.63
CA GLU A 325 -6.28 3.35 -6.72
C GLU A 325 -7.24 4.53 -6.49
N VAL A 326 -7.03 5.31 -5.44
CA VAL A 326 -7.72 6.60 -5.27
C VAL A 326 -7.22 7.56 -6.34
N ALA A 327 -8.07 7.90 -7.31
CA ALA A 327 -7.74 8.74 -8.46
C ALA A 327 -8.56 10.04 -8.47
N PRO A 328 -8.12 11.09 -7.74
CA PRO A 328 -8.86 12.32 -7.49
C PRO A 328 -9.48 13.04 -8.69
N TYR A 329 -8.87 12.93 -9.86
CA TYR A 329 -9.27 13.67 -11.06
C TYR A 329 -10.14 12.85 -12.02
N ILE A 330 -10.46 11.62 -11.65
CA ILE A 330 -11.42 10.78 -12.35
C ILE A 330 -12.76 10.88 -11.63
N ASP A 331 -13.85 11.01 -12.38
CA ASP A 331 -15.19 11.00 -11.83
C ASP A 331 -16.15 10.16 -12.67
N TRP A 332 -16.55 9.00 -12.13
CA TRP A 332 -17.54 8.10 -12.73
C TRP A 332 -18.96 8.28 -12.18
N SER A 333 -19.17 9.18 -11.23
CA SER A 333 -20.50 9.44 -10.64
C SER A 333 -21.45 10.14 -11.62
N GLY A 334 -20.89 10.96 -12.52
CA GLY A 334 -21.63 11.81 -13.45
C GLY A 334 -22.23 13.08 -12.82
N ASP A 335 -22.08 13.29 -11.51
CA ASP A 335 -22.65 14.45 -10.79
C ASP A 335 -21.61 15.53 -10.40
N GLY A 336 -20.32 15.27 -10.67
CA GLY A 336 -19.21 16.17 -10.38
C GLY A 336 -18.67 16.08 -8.95
N ASN A 337 -19.26 15.23 -8.09
CA ASN A 337 -18.86 15.07 -6.69
C ASN A 337 -18.14 13.74 -6.42
N GLY A 338 -17.81 12.96 -7.46
CA GLY A 338 -17.25 11.63 -7.26
C GLY A 338 -15.90 11.63 -6.53
N TYR A 339 -15.08 12.66 -6.78
CA TYR A 339 -13.85 12.91 -6.03
C TYR A 339 -14.10 12.98 -4.53
N GLN A 340 -15.03 13.83 -4.09
CA GLN A 340 -15.28 14.06 -2.66
C GLN A 340 -15.88 12.82 -1.98
N THR A 341 -16.77 12.11 -2.69
CA THR A 341 -17.33 10.84 -2.22
C THR A 341 -16.24 9.81 -1.97
N THR A 342 -15.35 9.62 -2.93
CA THR A 342 -14.23 8.67 -2.81
C THR A 342 -13.26 9.07 -1.73
N LEU A 343 -12.94 10.36 -1.58
CA LEU A 343 -12.04 10.82 -0.52
C LEU A 343 -12.61 10.60 0.88
N LEU A 344 -13.92 10.77 1.07
CA LEU A 344 -14.55 10.46 2.36
C LEU A 344 -14.42 8.98 2.68
N SER A 345 -14.65 8.10 1.71
CA SER A 345 -14.46 6.65 1.86
C SER A 345 -12.99 6.30 2.13
N ALA A 346 -12.06 6.79 1.30
CA ALA A 346 -10.64 6.52 1.40
C ALA A 346 -10.04 7.02 2.72
N SER A 347 -10.38 8.24 3.15
CA SER A 347 -9.92 8.77 4.45
C SER A 347 -10.51 8.01 5.64
N THR A 348 -11.74 7.50 5.53
CA THR A 348 -12.35 6.63 6.54
C THR A 348 -11.58 5.31 6.66
N ILE A 349 -11.27 4.68 5.53
CA ILE A 349 -10.46 3.45 5.48
C ILE A 349 -9.04 3.71 5.99
N ALA A 350 -8.36 4.75 5.52
CA ALA A 350 -7.01 5.10 5.97
C ALA A 350 -6.95 5.35 7.48
N LYS A 351 -7.91 6.10 8.03
CA LYS A 351 -8.05 6.32 9.47
C LYS A 351 -8.24 5.01 10.22
N GLN A 352 -9.13 4.13 9.73
CA GLN A 352 -9.36 2.82 10.34
C GLN A 352 -8.09 1.95 10.33
N LEU A 353 -7.36 1.92 9.21
CA LEU A 353 -6.09 1.19 9.09
C LEU A 353 -5.04 1.73 10.07
N LEU A 354 -4.85 3.05 10.14
CA LEU A 354 -3.92 3.67 11.10
C LEU A 354 -4.27 3.35 12.57
N LEU A 355 -5.55 3.33 12.92
CA LEU A 355 -6.02 2.95 14.26
C LEU A 355 -5.72 1.47 14.55
N ILE A 356 -6.00 0.58 13.59
CA ILE A 356 -5.69 -0.85 13.69
C ILE A 356 -4.19 -1.07 13.87
N LEU A 357 -3.35 -0.45 13.04
CA LEU A 357 -1.90 -0.58 13.10
C LEU A 357 -1.36 -0.06 14.44
N SER A 358 -1.89 1.06 14.95
CA SER A 358 -1.52 1.61 16.26
C SER A 358 -1.86 0.67 17.42
N ASN A 359 -3.03 0.01 17.36
CA ASN A 359 -3.50 -0.89 18.41
C ASN A 359 -2.81 -2.26 18.35
N GLY A 360 -2.46 -2.75 17.16
CA GLY A 360 -1.73 -4.01 16.98
C GLY A 360 -0.38 -4.00 17.69
N VAL A 361 0.36 -2.88 17.64
CA VAL A 361 1.63 -2.77 18.37
C VAL A 361 1.41 -2.82 19.88
N ARG A 362 0.36 -2.17 20.41
CA ARG A 362 0.08 -2.15 21.86
C ARG A 362 -0.14 -3.56 22.41
N ARG A 363 -0.93 -4.39 21.72
CA ARG A 363 -1.19 -5.79 22.15
C ARG A 363 0.08 -6.64 22.13
N SER A 364 0.96 -6.46 21.13
CA SER A 364 2.22 -7.19 21.04
C SER A 364 3.21 -6.84 22.17
N THR A 365 3.12 -5.62 22.73
CA THR A 365 3.98 -5.15 23.82
C THR A 365 3.45 -5.48 25.22
N THR A 366 2.17 -5.79 25.37
CA THR A 366 1.56 -6.08 26.69
C THR A 366 1.53 -7.55 27.06
N GLY A 367 1.77 -8.48 26.12
CA GLY A 367 1.89 -9.90 26.42
C GLY A 367 0.69 -10.46 27.19
N ASP A 368 -0.51 -10.35 26.61
CA ASP A 368 -1.69 -11.09 27.05
C ASP A 368 -1.94 -12.31 26.18
#